data_AF-A0A0Z2QHD6-F1
#
_entry.id   AF-A0A0Z2QHD6-F1
#
_cell.length_a   1.000
_cell.length_b   1.000
_cell.length_c   1.000
_cell.angle_alpha   90.00
_cell.angle_beta   90.00
_cell.angle_gamma   90.00
#
_symmetry.space_group_name_H-M   'P 1'
#
loop_
_entity.id
_entity.type
_entity.pdbx_description
1 polymer ?
#
loop_
_entity_poly.entity_id
_entity_poly.type
_entity_poly.pdbx_seq_one_letter_code
_entity_poly.pdbx_strand_id
1 'polypeptide(L)'
;MNCQSESVVRLCVRYAEQLSVFEEFTVLDILSDISVDQISDSTLYYTCEKFKLLVLQGNVLGVQVITNNDELTCEVKYRKMF
;
A
#
# COMPACT_ATOMS: atom_id res chain seq x y z
N MET A 1 15.26 -10.91 -5.05
CA MET A 1 14.03 -10.08 -5.03
C MET A 1 14.05 -9.17 -6.24
N ASN A 2 12.98 -9.15 -7.02
CA ASN A 2 13.00 -8.59 -8.37
C ASN A 2 12.87 -7.04 -8.31
N CYS A 3 13.65 -6.31 -9.11
CA CYS A 3 13.65 -4.83 -9.13
C CYS A 3 12.26 -4.24 -9.41
N GLN A 4 11.38 -5.01 -10.06
CA GLN A 4 10.00 -4.62 -10.35
C GLN A 4 9.15 -4.50 -9.08
N SER A 5 9.21 -5.45 -8.16
CA SER A 5 8.38 -5.43 -6.94
C SER A 5 8.69 -4.23 -6.03
N GLU A 6 9.98 -3.90 -5.86
CA GLU A 6 10.42 -2.72 -5.10
C GLU A 6 9.98 -1.40 -5.78
N SER A 7 9.85 -1.40 -7.10
CA SER A 7 9.37 -0.24 -7.85
C SER A 7 7.88 -0.02 -7.61
N VAL A 8 7.08 -1.10 -7.57
CA VAL A 8 5.66 -1.05 -7.23
C VAL A 8 5.44 -0.54 -5.81
N VAL A 9 6.20 -1.04 -4.81
CA VAL A 9 6.11 -0.55 -3.42
C VAL A 9 6.36 0.96 -3.35
N ARG A 10 7.41 1.45 -4.00
CA ARG A 10 7.72 2.89 -4.02
C ARG A 10 6.63 3.72 -4.69
N LEU A 11 5.98 3.20 -5.73
CA LEU A 11 4.83 3.86 -6.36
C LEU A 11 3.66 3.95 -5.38
N CYS A 12 3.34 2.86 -4.68
CA CYS A 12 2.27 2.87 -3.69
C CYS A 12 2.52 3.88 -2.56
N VAL A 13 3.76 3.98 -2.07
CA VAL A 13 4.15 4.97 -1.05
C VAL A 13 3.89 6.39 -1.55
N ARG A 14 4.41 6.74 -2.74
CA ARG A 14 4.22 8.08 -3.29
C ARG A 14 2.76 8.43 -3.52
N TYR A 15 1.97 7.48 -4.02
CA TYR A 15 0.54 7.68 -4.24
C TYR A 15 -0.18 7.94 -2.91
N ALA A 16 0.05 7.08 -1.91
CA ALA A 16 -0.55 7.21 -0.58
C ALA A 16 -0.22 8.55 0.11
N GLU A 17 0.98 9.08 -0.10
CA GLU A 17 1.40 10.37 0.44
C GLU A 17 0.70 11.56 -0.24
N GLN A 18 0.25 11.40 -1.48
CA GLN A 18 -0.44 12.40 -2.29
C GLN A 18 -1.97 12.36 -2.15
N LEU A 19 -2.51 11.34 -1.49
CA LEU A 19 -3.95 11.21 -1.23
C LEU A 19 -4.49 12.39 -0.41
N SER A 20 -5.80 12.61 -0.53
CA SER A 20 -6.49 13.63 0.24
C SER A 20 -6.52 13.27 1.72
N VAL A 21 -6.49 14.27 2.59
CA VAL A 21 -6.61 14.05 4.03
C VAL A 21 -7.95 13.37 4.35
N PHE A 22 -7.91 12.41 5.27
CA PHE A 22 -9.01 11.54 5.69
C PHE A 22 -9.47 10.50 4.67
N GLU A 23 -8.81 10.40 3.51
CA GLU A 23 -9.09 9.37 2.53
C GLU A 23 -8.70 7.98 3.06
N GLU A 24 -9.61 7.03 2.94
CA GLU A 24 -9.40 5.63 3.30
C GLU A 24 -9.11 4.81 2.04
N PHE A 25 -8.14 3.92 2.12
CA PHE A 25 -7.71 3.13 0.97
C PHE A 25 -7.10 1.80 1.40
N THR A 26 -7.04 0.88 0.45
CA THR A 26 -6.23 -0.34 0.50
C THR A 26 -5.11 -0.25 -0.53
N VAL A 27 -4.11 -1.13 -0.42
CA VAL A 27 -3.07 -1.23 -1.46
C VAL A 27 -3.67 -1.61 -2.82
N LEU A 28 -4.77 -2.37 -2.83
CA LEU A 28 -5.48 -2.77 -4.06
C LEU A 28 -6.11 -1.58 -4.78
N ASP A 29 -6.68 -0.63 -4.03
CA ASP A 29 -7.26 0.59 -4.61
C ASP A 29 -6.17 1.38 -5.34
N ILE A 30 -5.02 1.57 -4.70
CA ILE A 30 -3.85 2.24 -5.28
C ILE A 30 -3.37 1.53 -6.56
N LEU A 31 -3.24 0.21 -6.53
CA LEU A 31 -2.75 -0.55 -7.68
C LEU A 31 -3.75 -0.51 -8.86
N SER A 32 -5.04 -0.45 -8.55
CA SER A 32 -6.10 -0.28 -9.55
C SER A 32 -6.02 1.10 -10.20
N ASP A 33 -5.80 2.16 -9.40
CA ASP A 33 -5.67 3.53 -9.90
C ASP A 33 -4.42 3.75 -10.75
N ILE A 34 -3.29 3.13 -10.38
CA ILE A 34 -2.03 3.23 -11.13
C ILE A 34 -2.07 2.38 -12.42
N SER A 35 -3.18 1.68 -12.69
CA SER A 35 -3.38 0.87 -13.90
C SER A 35 -2.26 -0.15 -14.11
N VAL A 36 -1.81 -0.79 -13.03
CA VAL A 36 -0.80 -1.84 -13.13
C VAL A 36 -1.47 -3.12 -13.62
N ASP A 37 -1.68 -3.21 -14.93
CA ASP A 37 -2.23 -4.41 -15.58
C ASP A 37 -1.29 -5.60 -15.35
N GLN A 38 -1.82 -6.65 -14.72
CA GLN A 38 -1.17 -7.96 -14.52
C GLN A 38 0.01 -7.98 -13.52
N ILE A 39 -0.25 -7.57 -12.27
CA ILE A 39 0.60 -7.94 -11.14
C ILE A 39 0.40 -9.43 -10.82
N SER A 40 1.51 -10.17 -10.63
CA SER A 40 1.44 -11.55 -10.12
C SER A 40 1.00 -11.55 -8.66
N ASP A 41 0.29 -12.59 -8.22
CA ASP A 41 -0.12 -12.75 -6.81
C ASP A 41 1.06 -12.65 -5.84
N SER A 42 2.23 -13.15 -6.24
CA SER A 42 3.46 -13.08 -5.43
C SER A 42 3.97 -11.64 -5.28
N THR A 43 3.86 -10.81 -6.32
CA THR A 43 4.22 -9.40 -6.29
C THR A 43 3.18 -8.61 -5.49
N LEU A 44 1.89 -8.92 -5.65
CA LEU A 44 0.81 -8.31 -4.88
C LEU A 44 1.00 -8.54 -3.39
N TYR A 45 1.14 -9.80 -2.99
CA TYR A 45 1.33 -10.21 -1.60
C TYR A 45 2.54 -9.51 -0.99
N TYR A 46 3.67 -9.53 -1.69
CA TYR A 46 4.88 -8.84 -1.25
C TYR A 46 4.67 -7.33 -1.08
N THR A 47 4.00 -6.67 -2.04
CA THR A 47 3.72 -5.23 -1.96
C THR A 47 2.84 -4.91 -0.75
N CYS A 48 1.77 -5.68 -0.52
CA CYS A 48 0.87 -5.50 0.62
C CYS A 48 1.63 -5.62 1.96
N GLU A 49 2.42 -6.69 2.15
CA GLU A 49 3.22 -6.88 3.37
C GLU A 49 4.23 -5.75 3.57
N LYS A 50 4.97 -5.43 2.51
CA LYS A 50 6.04 -4.43 2.57
C LYS A 50 5.48 -3.05 2.88
N PHE A 51 4.38 -2.68 2.24
CA PHE A 51 3.70 -1.40 2.48
C PHE A 51 3.18 -1.32 3.92
N LYS A 52 2.52 -2.37 4.43
CA LYS A 52 2.09 -2.45 5.84
C LYS A 52 3.25 -2.19 6.80
N LEU A 53 4.38 -2.86 6.59
CA LEU A 53 5.58 -2.68 7.43
C LEU A 53 6.11 -1.24 7.37
N LEU A 54 6.14 -0.62 6.19
CA LEU A 54 6.59 0.77 6.04
C LEU A 54 5.67 1.74 6.79
N VAL A 55 4.36 1.56 6.72
CA VAL A 55 3.39 2.38 7.47
C VAL A 55 3.60 2.20 8.98
N LEU A 56 3.75 0.96 9.47
CA LEU A 56 4.00 0.68 10.89
C LEU A 56 5.32 1.26 11.40
N GLN A 57 6.33 1.34 10.54
CA GLN A 57 7.62 1.97 10.85
C GLN A 57 7.61 3.50 10.76
N GLY A 58 6.50 4.11 10.34
CA GLY A 58 6.41 5.56 10.14
C GLY A 58 7.14 6.05 8.88
N ASN A 59 7.41 5.16 7.93
CA ASN A 59 8.13 5.47 6.67
C ASN A 59 7.20 5.93 5.54
N VAL A 60 5.88 6.00 5.78
CA VAL A 60 4.89 6.54 4.84
C VAL A 60 4.25 7.77 5.49
N LEU A 61 4.44 8.94 4.89
CA LEU A 61 4.10 10.20 5.53
C LEU A 61 2.59 10.38 5.72
N GLY A 62 2.18 10.53 6.97
CA GLY A 62 0.80 10.86 7.34
C GLY A 62 -0.19 9.74 7.04
N VAL A 63 0.25 8.49 6.91
CA VAL A 63 -0.65 7.34 6.70
C VAL A 63 -0.68 6.49 7.98
N GLN A 64 -1.88 6.04 8.37
CA GLN A 64 -2.08 5.14 9.50
C GLN A 64 -2.90 3.92 9.12
N VAL A 65 -2.65 2.79 9.79
CA VAL A 65 -3.49 1.59 9.70
C VAL A 65 -4.73 1.81 10.56
N ILE A 66 -5.92 1.71 9.95
CA ILE A 66 -7.21 1.83 10.67
C ILE A 66 -7.89 0.48 10.86
N THR A 67 -7.60 -0.50 10.01
CA THR A 67 -8.08 -1.87 10.16
C THR A 67 -7.02 -2.82 9.63
N ASN A 68 -6.57 -3.74 10.49
CA ASN A 68 -5.64 -4.80 10.10
C ASN A 68 -6.39 -6.13 10.21
N ASN A 69 -6.78 -6.69 9.06
CA ASN A 69 -7.27 -8.06 9.02
C ASN A 69 -6.07 -8.99 8.89
N ASP A 70 -5.58 -9.53 10.01
CA ASP A 70 -4.37 -10.37 10.02
C ASP A 70 -4.56 -11.70 9.27
N GLU A 71 -5.80 -12.07 8.92
CA GLU A 71 -6.09 -13.26 8.11
C GLU A 71 -5.90 -13.01 6.61
N LEU A 72 -5.99 -11.75 6.14
CA LEU A 72 -5.96 -11.40 4.73
C LEU A 72 -5.03 -10.21 4.48
N THR A 73 -3.79 -10.50 4.08
CA THR A 73 -2.67 -9.57 3.94
C THR A 73 -2.96 -8.30 3.11
N CYS A 74 -3.82 -8.37 2.09
CA CYS A 74 -4.16 -7.24 1.23
C CYS A 74 -5.46 -6.52 1.62
N GLU A 75 -6.15 -6.94 2.68
CA GLU A 75 -7.37 -6.29 3.20
C GLU A 75 -7.08 -5.28 4.33
N VAL A 76 -5.83 -4.84 4.45
CA VAL A 76 -5.46 -3.80 5.40
C VAL A 76 -5.99 -2.46 4.89
N LYS A 77 -6.76 -1.78 5.75
CA LYS A 77 -7.24 -0.43 5.47
C LYS A 77 -6.33 0.60 6.11
N TYR A 78 -6.00 1.60 5.31
CA TYR A 78 -5.19 2.73 5.68
C TYR A 78 -6.02 4.01 5.60
N ARG A 79 -5.60 5.03 6.34
CA ARG A 79 -6.17 6.38 6.25
C ARG A 79 -5.07 7.41 6.19
N LYS A 80 -5.23 8.40 5.30
CA LYS A 80 -4.40 9.61 5.27
C LYS A 80 -4.83 10.56 6.39
N MET A 81 -3.89 11.01 7.19
CA MET A 81 -4.13 11.78 8.43
C MET A 81 -3.85 13.27 8.30
N PHE A 82 -2.95 13.68 7.39
CA PHE A 82 -2.59 15.08 7.11
C PHE A 82 -1.76 15.17 5.82
#